data_AF-A0A2V9S7G2-F1
#
_entry.id   AF-A0A2V9S7G2-F1
#
_cell.length_a   1.000
_cell.length_b   1.000
_cell.length_c   1.000
_cell.angle_alpha   90.00
_cell.angle_beta   90.00
_cell.angle_gamma   90.00
#
_symmetry.space_group_name_H-M   'P 1'
#
loop_
_entity.id
_entity.type
_entity.pdbx_description
1 polymer ?
#
loop_
_entity_poly.entity_id
_entity_poly.type
_entity_poly.pdbx_seq_one_letter_code
_entity_poly.pdbx_strand_id
1 'polypeptide(L)'
;MSEGFPDVQQELARLSASAELRSAFAWLRAQEAQFAHWQLDLARIPSPPFGEAARATWVTNKFRELGLDDVHNDDVGNVFGIHPGFGRNYVALSAHMDTVFPAGTPLNIRQQGNRLFGPGVSDNGAGLTAMLAIAALLRSVRIRHALPFLFIANVGEEGEGDLRGMRHIFSAPRWKDSIAYNLVLDGAGSDTIVAEALGSRRFEVIVRGPGGHSWSDFGAPNPILVLARAIQAFAQTPVP
;
A
#
# COMPACT_ATOMS: atom_id res chain seq x y z
N MET A 1 -1.57 -15.67 35.12
CA MET A 1 -0.52 -14.71 35.50
C MET A 1 -0.29 -13.83 34.28
N SER A 2 -1.04 -12.73 34.16
CA SER A 2 -0.82 -11.76 33.08
C SER A 2 0.28 -10.81 33.55
N GLU A 3 1.49 -10.97 33.01
CA GLU A 3 2.45 -9.87 33.03
C GLU A 3 1.78 -8.70 32.31
N GLY A 4 1.41 -7.67 33.09
CA GLY A 4 0.77 -6.49 32.56
C GLY A 4 1.75 -5.80 31.62
N PHE A 5 1.39 -5.72 30.34
CA PHE A 5 2.05 -4.80 29.43
C PHE A 5 2.04 -3.41 30.09
N PRO A 6 3.16 -2.67 30.09
CA PRO A 6 3.16 -1.30 30.57
C PRO A 6 2.05 -0.54 29.85
N ASP A 7 1.41 0.40 30.55
CA ASP A 7 0.44 1.30 29.94
C ASP A 7 1.06 1.88 28.66
N VAL A 8 0.35 1.76 27.54
CA VAL A 8 0.84 2.15 26.21
C VAL A 8 1.34 3.60 26.24
N GLN A 9 0.69 4.46 27.02
CA GLN A 9 1.11 5.85 27.20
C GLN A 9 2.47 5.98 27.90
N GLN A 10 2.72 5.18 28.93
CA GLN A 10 4.00 5.16 29.64
C GLN A 10 5.12 4.64 28.74
N GLU A 11 4.84 3.59 27.95
CA GLU A 11 5.82 3.03 27.02
C GLU A 11 6.13 4.02 25.88
N LEU A 12 5.12 4.69 25.32
CA LEU A 12 5.31 5.74 24.32
C LEU A 12 6.11 6.92 24.88
N ALA A 13 5.83 7.35 26.11
CA ALA A 13 6.59 8.41 26.78
C ALA A 13 8.06 8.00 26.98
N ARG A 14 8.29 6.77 27.46
CA ARG A 14 9.63 6.19 27.63
C ARG A 14 10.41 6.15 26.32
N LEU A 15 9.79 5.64 25.26
CA LEU A 15 10.40 5.53 23.93
C LEU A 15 10.69 6.93 23.35
N SER A 16 9.74 7.84 23.42
CA SER A 16 9.90 9.23 22.93
C SER A 16 11.01 9.99 23.69
N ALA A 17 11.25 9.63 24.95
CA ALA A 17 12.35 10.15 25.76
C ALA A 17 13.71 9.45 25.52
N SER A 18 13.80 8.44 24.65
CA SER A 18 15.07 7.77 24.35
C SER A 18 15.96 8.63 23.44
N ALA A 19 17.29 8.56 23.65
CA ALA A 19 18.25 9.29 22.83
C ALA A 19 18.27 8.75 21.40
N GLU A 20 18.07 7.45 21.24
CA GLU A 20 17.99 6.74 19.99
C GLU A 20 16.82 7.25 19.12
N LEU A 21 15.61 7.36 19.68
CA LEU A 21 14.46 7.87 18.91
C LEU A 21 14.56 9.37 18.63
N ARG A 22 15.10 10.18 19.56
CA ARG A 22 15.38 11.59 19.26
C ARG A 22 16.38 11.75 18.11
N SER A 23 17.44 10.95 18.11
CA SER A 23 18.43 10.93 17.02
C SER A 23 17.80 10.48 15.70
N ALA A 24 16.92 9.48 15.74
CA ALA A 24 16.19 9.01 14.58
C ALA A 24 15.29 10.11 13.98
N PHE A 25 14.50 10.80 14.80
CA PHE A 25 13.67 11.92 14.34
C PHE A 25 14.49 13.09 13.80
N ALA A 26 15.61 13.42 14.45
CA ALA A 26 16.51 14.47 13.95
C ALA A 26 17.09 14.09 12.57
N TRP A 27 17.48 12.82 12.40
CA TRP A 27 17.96 12.32 11.11
C TRP A 27 16.88 12.38 10.03
N LEU A 28 15.65 11.92 10.32
CA LEU A 28 14.53 11.99 9.37
C LEU A 28 14.27 13.42 8.90
N ARG A 29 14.23 14.40 9.82
CA ARG A 29 14.06 15.83 9.47
C ARG A 29 15.19 16.34 8.59
N ALA A 30 16.43 15.93 8.86
CA ALA A 30 17.58 16.34 8.06
C ALA A 30 17.54 15.78 6.62
N GLN A 31 16.81 14.68 6.38
CA GLN A 31 16.68 14.04 5.06
C GLN A 31 15.41 14.45 4.28
N GLU A 32 14.62 15.40 4.78
CA GLU A 32 13.32 15.78 4.19
C GLU A 32 13.42 16.11 2.69
N ALA A 33 14.45 16.86 2.27
CA ALA A 33 14.66 17.21 0.88
C ALA A 33 14.95 15.97 -0.01
N GLN A 34 15.67 14.98 0.52
CA GLN A 34 15.95 13.73 -0.19
C GLN A 34 14.67 12.90 -0.34
N PHE A 35 13.85 12.82 0.71
CA PHE A 35 12.58 12.09 0.65
C PHE A 35 11.60 12.74 -0.33
N ALA A 36 11.52 14.07 -0.35
CA ALA A 36 10.75 14.79 -1.35
C ALA A 36 11.22 14.47 -2.78
N HIS A 37 12.54 14.37 -3.00
CA HIS A 37 13.09 13.98 -4.30
C HIS A 37 12.71 12.54 -4.69
N TRP A 38 12.81 11.59 -3.76
CA TRP A 38 12.37 10.20 -3.99
C TRP A 38 10.89 10.12 -4.32
N GLN A 39 10.04 10.85 -3.60
CA GLN A 39 8.61 10.87 -3.87
C GLN A 39 8.29 11.48 -5.23
N LEU A 40 8.99 12.54 -5.63
CA LEU A 40 8.87 13.13 -6.96
C LEU A 40 9.26 12.15 -8.07
N ASP A 41 10.40 11.46 -7.92
CA ASP A 41 10.87 10.47 -8.89
C ASP A 41 9.92 9.28 -9.00
N LEU A 42 9.48 8.74 -7.86
CA LEU A 42 8.51 7.66 -7.79
C LEU A 42 7.19 8.05 -8.46
N ALA A 43 6.64 9.22 -8.12
CA ALA A 43 5.35 9.68 -8.62
C ALA A 43 5.38 9.99 -10.13
N ARG A 44 6.57 10.18 -10.73
CA ARG A 44 6.73 10.35 -12.19
C ARG A 44 6.66 9.03 -12.96
N ILE A 45 6.63 7.89 -12.28
CA ILE A 45 6.51 6.58 -12.92
C ILE A 45 5.03 6.18 -12.92
N PRO A 46 4.37 6.07 -14.10
CA PRO A 46 3.00 5.56 -14.17
C PRO A 46 2.92 4.15 -13.57
N SER A 47 1.86 3.90 -12.80
CA SER A 47 1.65 2.61 -12.14
C SER A 47 0.14 2.38 -11.96
N PRO A 48 -0.63 2.20 -13.05
CA PRO A 48 -2.01 1.75 -12.91
C PRO A 48 -2.02 0.32 -12.34
N PRO A 49 -3.17 -0.19 -11.86
CA PRO A 49 -3.30 -1.60 -11.50
C PRO A 49 -2.91 -2.47 -12.71
N PHE A 50 -2.14 -3.53 -12.47
CA PHE A 50 -1.53 -4.42 -13.47
C PHE A 50 -0.42 -3.80 -14.35
N GLY A 51 -0.07 -2.53 -14.15
CA GLY A 51 1.01 -1.82 -14.86
C GLY A 51 2.19 -1.42 -13.97
N GLU A 52 2.38 -2.08 -12.83
CA GLU A 52 3.27 -1.63 -11.75
C GLU A 52 4.75 -1.95 -11.99
N ALA A 53 5.09 -2.73 -13.03
CA ALA A 53 6.42 -3.30 -13.24
C ALA A 53 7.57 -2.27 -13.29
N ALA A 54 7.34 -1.10 -13.90
CA ALA A 54 8.33 -0.03 -13.96
C ALA A 54 8.60 0.56 -12.56
N ARG A 55 7.55 0.77 -11.78
CA ARG A 55 7.66 1.28 -10.41
C ARG A 55 8.26 0.23 -9.47
N ALA A 56 7.87 -1.04 -9.64
CA ALA A 56 8.47 -2.17 -8.93
C ALA A 56 9.99 -2.22 -9.17
N THR A 57 10.44 -2.09 -10.41
CA THR A 57 11.88 -2.05 -10.74
C THR A 57 12.60 -0.90 -10.02
N TRP A 58 11.99 0.29 -9.98
CA TRP A 58 12.54 1.43 -9.27
C TRP A 58 12.66 1.17 -7.77
N VAL A 59 11.61 0.61 -7.16
CA VAL A 59 11.62 0.27 -5.72
C VAL A 59 12.63 -0.84 -5.41
N THR A 60 12.73 -1.89 -6.23
CA THR A 60 13.74 -2.95 -6.08
C THR A 60 15.15 -2.36 -6.09
N ASN A 61 15.44 -1.40 -6.98
CA ASN A 61 16.73 -0.71 -7.02
C ASN A 61 16.96 0.14 -5.76
N LYS A 62 15.94 0.87 -5.29
CA LYS A 62 16.03 1.63 -4.03
C LYS A 62 16.28 0.74 -2.83
N PHE A 63 15.61 -0.40 -2.71
CA PHE A 63 15.86 -1.36 -1.64
C PHE A 63 17.32 -1.86 -1.65
N ARG A 64 17.88 -2.14 -2.83
CA ARG A 64 19.31 -2.51 -2.98
C ARG A 64 20.26 -1.37 -2.64
N GLU A 65 19.98 -0.15 -3.08
CA GLU A 65 20.76 1.06 -2.76
C GLU A 65 20.79 1.33 -1.25
N LEU A 66 19.67 1.12 -0.58
CA LEU A 66 19.56 1.19 0.88
C LEU A 66 20.20 0.00 1.58
N GLY A 67 20.71 -0.97 0.82
CA GLY A 67 21.40 -2.14 1.33
C GLY A 67 20.48 -3.08 2.10
N LEU A 68 19.20 -3.20 1.76
CA LEU A 68 18.34 -4.24 2.33
C LEU A 68 18.79 -5.64 1.87
N ASP A 69 18.54 -6.63 2.72
CA ASP A 69 18.86 -8.03 2.46
C ASP A 69 17.68 -8.72 1.73
N ASP A 70 17.94 -9.84 1.06
CA ASP A 70 16.93 -10.65 0.35
C ASP A 70 15.99 -9.83 -0.56
N VAL A 71 16.54 -8.89 -1.34
CA VAL A 71 15.72 -8.03 -2.21
C VAL A 71 15.30 -8.79 -3.47
N HIS A 72 14.02 -9.10 -3.55
CA HIS A 72 13.42 -9.85 -4.66
C HIS A 72 11.99 -9.42 -4.94
N ASN A 73 11.46 -9.89 -6.07
CA ASN A 73 10.06 -9.73 -6.45
C ASN A 73 9.40 -11.12 -6.43
N ASP A 74 8.12 -11.20 -6.10
CA ASP A 74 7.33 -12.43 -6.33
C ASP A 74 6.73 -12.48 -7.74
N ASP A 75 5.96 -13.53 -8.01
CA ASP A 75 5.35 -13.83 -9.30
C ASP A 75 4.20 -12.87 -9.67
N VAL A 76 3.55 -12.23 -8.69
CA VAL A 76 2.51 -11.23 -8.93
C VAL A 76 3.06 -9.80 -9.01
N GLY A 77 4.31 -9.59 -8.63
CA GLY A 77 5.05 -8.33 -8.77
C GLY A 77 5.24 -7.53 -7.49
N ASN A 78 4.91 -8.08 -6.31
CA ASN A 78 5.27 -7.45 -5.03
C ASN A 78 6.80 -7.41 -4.90
N VAL A 79 7.33 -6.36 -4.27
CA VAL A 79 8.77 -6.21 -3.99
C VAL A 79 9.02 -6.37 -2.50
N PHE A 80 10.01 -7.19 -2.15
CA PHE A 80 10.40 -7.47 -0.78
C PHE A 80 11.82 -6.98 -0.49
N GLY A 81 12.09 -6.60 0.74
CA GLY A 81 13.42 -6.35 1.26
C GLY A 81 13.46 -6.50 2.79
N ILE A 82 14.57 -6.99 3.33
CA ILE A 82 14.70 -7.30 4.76
C ILE A 82 15.72 -6.38 5.41
N HIS A 83 15.37 -5.84 6.57
CA HIS A 83 16.36 -5.32 7.52
C HIS A 83 16.53 -6.33 8.66
N PRO A 84 17.76 -6.79 8.91
CA PRO A 84 18.02 -7.92 9.80
C PRO A 84 17.66 -7.59 11.25
N GLY A 85 17.21 -8.60 11.97
CA GLY A 85 16.93 -8.54 13.40
C GLY A 85 17.03 -9.94 14.01
N PHE A 86 16.61 -10.08 15.25
CA PHE A 86 16.57 -11.33 16.00
C PHE A 86 15.21 -12.04 15.88
N GLY A 87 15.24 -13.38 15.88
CA GLY A 87 14.04 -14.20 15.84
C GLY A 87 13.64 -14.64 14.43
N ARG A 88 12.49 -15.32 14.34
CA ARG A 88 12.01 -15.99 13.11
C ARG A 88 10.80 -15.31 12.47
N ASN A 89 10.18 -14.37 13.17
CA ASN A 89 8.99 -13.65 12.71
C ASN A 89 9.36 -12.21 12.35
N TYR A 90 8.55 -11.59 11.49
CA TYR A 90 8.79 -10.26 10.95
C TYR A 90 7.79 -9.24 11.47
N VAL A 91 8.26 -8.00 11.61
CA VAL A 91 7.39 -6.80 11.53
C VAL A 91 7.39 -6.34 10.08
N ALA A 92 6.25 -6.51 9.41
CA ALA A 92 6.08 -6.05 8.04
C ALA A 92 5.68 -4.57 8.00
N LEU A 93 6.28 -3.82 7.08
CA LEU A 93 5.81 -2.52 6.64
C LEU A 93 5.41 -2.63 5.18
N SER A 94 4.16 -2.32 4.86
CA SER A 94 3.65 -2.41 3.49
C SER A 94 3.13 -1.08 2.98
N ALA A 95 3.39 -0.78 1.71
CA ALA A 95 2.80 0.33 0.97
C ALA A 95 2.57 -0.09 -0.48
N HIS A 96 1.44 0.33 -1.06
CA HIS A 96 1.06 -0.11 -2.40
C HIS A 96 1.73 0.73 -3.50
N MET A 97 2.01 0.09 -4.63
CA MET A 97 2.71 0.68 -5.77
C MET A 97 1.78 1.13 -6.87
N ASP A 98 0.59 0.57 -6.99
CA ASP A 98 -0.37 1.03 -7.98
C ASP A 98 -0.99 2.38 -7.59
N THR A 99 -1.83 2.88 -8.48
CA THR A 99 -2.58 4.12 -8.31
C THR A 99 -3.88 3.95 -9.07
N VAL A 100 -4.93 4.68 -8.69
CA VAL A 100 -6.19 4.71 -9.45
C VAL A 100 -6.10 5.25 -10.89
N PHE A 101 -4.96 5.82 -11.29
CA PHE A 101 -4.86 6.57 -12.54
C PHE A 101 -4.49 5.67 -13.73
N PRO A 102 -5.19 5.78 -14.88
CA PRO A 102 -4.83 5.06 -16.10
C PRO A 102 -3.40 5.37 -16.58
N ALA A 103 -2.77 4.41 -17.29
CA ALA A 103 -1.40 4.54 -17.80
C ALA A 103 -1.11 5.83 -18.60
N GLY A 104 -2.11 6.34 -19.34
CA GLY A 104 -1.98 7.54 -20.16
C GLY A 104 -2.18 8.87 -19.42
N THR A 105 -2.40 8.84 -18.10
CA THR A 105 -2.69 10.05 -17.31
C THR A 105 -1.48 10.98 -17.31
N PRO A 106 -1.61 12.26 -17.74
CA PRO A 106 -0.54 13.23 -17.60
C PRO A 106 -0.23 13.48 -16.11
N LEU A 107 0.93 13.00 -15.65
CA LEU A 107 1.27 13.04 -14.23
C LEU A 107 1.59 14.47 -13.76
N ASN A 108 2.31 15.27 -14.55
CA ASN A 108 2.61 16.68 -14.24
C ASN A 108 3.07 16.92 -12.78
N ILE A 109 3.89 16.00 -12.25
CA ILE A 109 4.32 16.02 -10.85
C ILE A 109 5.17 17.28 -10.61
N ARG A 110 4.75 18.10 -9.65
CA ARG A 110 5.41 19.37 -9.33
C ARG A 110 5.50 19.60 -7.83
N GLN A 111 6.53 20.33 -7.42
CA GLN A 111 6.68 20.84 -6.07
C GLN A 111 6.39 22.34 -6.06
N GLN A 112 5.63 22.80 -5.08
CA GLN A 112 5.41 24.22 -4.81
C GLN A 112 5.58 24.46 -3.31
N GLY A 113 6.70 25.07 -2.93
CA GLY A 113 7.12 25.17 -1.54
C GLY A 113 7.32 23.79 -0.91
N ASN A 114 6.64 23.52 0.19
CA ASN A 114 6.68 22.23 0.92
C ASN A 114 5.59 21.24 0.47
N ARG A 115 4.86 21.52 -0.62
CA ARG A 115 3.79 20.66 -1.12
C ARG A 115 4.16 20.03 -2.44
N LEU A 116 3.94 18.73 -2.54
CA LEU A 116 4.03 17.96 -3.78
C LEU A 116 2.63 17.80 -4.37
N PHE A 117 2.51 17.97 -5.68
CA PHE A 117 1.25 17.89 -6.41
C PHE A 117 1.38 16.94 -7.59
N GLY A 118 0.36 16.12 -7.77
CA GLY A 118 0.22 15.25 -8.94
C GLY A 118 -0.53 13.95 -8.61
N PRO A 119 -0.97 13.21 -9.64
CA PRO A 119 -1.57 11.89 -9.49
C PRO A 119 -0.64 10.93 -8.75
N GLY A 120 -1.16 10.20 -7.77
CA GLY A 120 -0.41 9.19 -7.03
C GLY A 120 0.58 9.72 -5.99
N VAL A 121 0.69 11.05 -5.81
CA VAL A 121 1.66 11.64 -4.86
C VAL A 121 1.30 11.29 -3.42
N SER A 122 0.04 11.47 -3.02
CA SER A 122 -0.42 11.13 -1.67
C SER A 122 -0.64 9.62 -1.58
N ASP A 123 -1.53 9.10 -2.42
CA ASP A 123 -1.99 7.72 -2.42
C ASP A 123 -1.38 6.93 -3.60
N ASN A 124 -0.41 6.05 -3.40
CA ASN A 124 0.34 5.84 -2.14
C ASN A 124 1.84 6.13 -2.28
N GLY A 125 2.17 7.14 -3.10
CA GLY A 125 3.53 7.65 -3.21
C GLY A 125 4.12 8.13 -1.88
N ALA A 126 3.29 8.68 -0.99
CA ALA A 126 3.73 9.12 0.34
C ALA A 126 4.07 7.93 1.25
N GLY A 127 3.23 6.89 1.29
CA GLY A 127 3.48 5.69 2.09
C GLY A 127 4.71 4.92 1.61
N LEU A 128 4.89 4.78 0.30
CA LEU A 128 6.11 4.19 -0.27
C LEU A 128 7.37 4.98 0.09
N THR A 129 7.30 6.31 0.04
CA THR A 129 8.43 7.17 0.42
C THR A 129 8.72 7.06 1.92
N ALA A 130 7.68 7.01 2.76
CA ALA A 130 7.84 6.80 4.20
C ALA A 130 8.46 5.42 4.50
N MET A 131 8.06 4.37 3.78
CA MET A 131 8.66 3.05 3.88
C MET A 131 10.17 3.09 3.56
N LEU A 132 10.55 3.75 2.47
CA LEU A 132 11.96 3.94 2.09
C LEU A 132 12.73 4.75 3.13
N ALA A 133 12.12 5.80 3.69
CA ALA A 133 12.71 6.62 4.75
C ALA A 133 12.99 5.80 6.02
N ILE A 134 12.07 4.91 6.41
CA ILE A 134 12.24 4.01 7.56
C ILE A 134 13.35 2.99 7.27
N ALA A 135 13.38 2.39 6.07
CA ALA A 135 14.45 1.48 5.67
C ALA A 135 15.83 2.17 5.72
N ALA A 136 15.93 3.40 5.20
CA ALA A 136 17.16 4.20 5.23
C ALA A 136 17.58 4.58 6.65
N LEU A 137 16.61 4.92 7.51
CA LEU A 137 16.83 5.24 8.92
C LEU A 137 17.43 4.06 9.68
N LEU A 138 16.87 2.86 9.53
CA LEU A 138 17.35 1.65 10.22
C LEU A 138 18.80 1.29 9.83
N ARG A 139 19.24 1.67 8.63
CA ARG A 139 20.63 1.50 8.18
C ARG A 139 21.56 2.62 8.66
N SER A 140 21.01 3.80 8.95
CA SER A 140 21.79 5.00 9.29
C SER A 140 21.93 5.23 10.80
N VAL A 141 20.94 4.83 11.59
CA VAL A 141 20.89 5.04 13.03
C VAL A 141 20.77 3.69 13.73
N ARG A 142 21.58 3.49 14.78
CA ARG A 142 21.55 2.27 15.59
C ARG A 142 20.35 2.26 16.52
N ILE A 143 19.19 1.87 15.99
CA ILE A 143 17.99 1.61 16.78
C ILE A 143 18.02 0.14 17.19
N ARG A 144 17.88 -0.16 18.49
CA ARG A 144 17.76 -1.54 18.95
C ARG A 144 16.33 -2.01 18.71
N HIS A 145 16.16 -3.06 17.94
CA HIS A 145 14.88 -3.74 17.75
C HIS A 145 15.07 -5.25 17.84
N ALA A 146 14.02 -5.94 18.29
CA ALA A 146 14.06 -7.39 18.44
C ALA A 146 13.85 -8.07 17.09
N LEU A 147 12.67 -7.90 16.48
CA LEU A 147 12.31 -8.62 15.25
C LEU A 147 12.98 -8.03 14.00
N PRO A 148 13.27 -8.84 12.97
CA PRO A 148 13.60 -8.34 11.64
C PRO A 148 12.41 -7.56 11.04
N PHE A 149 12.72 -6.56 10.22
CA PHE A 149 11.72 -5.83 9.45
C PHE A 149 11.63 -6.39 8.02
N LEU A 150 10.41 -6.59 7.57
CA LEU A 150 10.09 -6.95 6.18
C LEU A 150 9.42 -5.76 5.50
N PHE A 151 10.08 -5.20 4.50
CA PHE A 151 9.52 -4.13 3.67
C PHE A 151 8.83 -4.74 2.46
N ILE A 152 7.57 -4.35 2.23
CA ILE A 152 6.72 -4.89 1.18
C ILE A 152 6.17 -3.73 0.35
N ALA A 153 6.66 -3.58 -0.88
CA ALA A 153 5.99 -2.73 -1.86
C ALA A 153 5.00 -3.60 -2.64
N ASN A 154 3.71 -3.54 -2.27
CA ASN A 154 2.71 -4.44 -2.81
C ASN A 154 2.03 -3.88 -4.07
N VAL A 155 1.39 -4.76 -4.85
CA VAL A 155 0.73 -4.41 -6.10
C VAL A 155 -0.77 -4.65 -6.07
N GLY A 156 -1.49 -3.93 -6.93
CA GLY A 156 -2.93 -4.05 -7.16
C GLY A 156 -3.76 -3.93 -5.88
N GLU A 157 -3.48 -2.93 -5.06
CA GLU A 157 -4.38 -2.53 -3.98
C GLU A 157 -5.68 -1.96 -4.58
N GLU A 158 -5.54 -1.10 -5.59
CA GLU A 158 -6.56 -0.20 -6.10
C GLU A 158 -7.46 -0.87 -7.14
N GLY A 159 -8.70 -0.38 -7.23
CA GLY A 159 -9.60 -0.66 -8.35
C GLY A 159 -9.71 -2.15 -8.64
N GLU A 160 -9.57 -2.58 -9.89
CA GLU A 160 -9.65 -4.00 -10.29
C GLU A 160 -8.46 -4.85 -9.79
N GLY A 161 -7.47 -4.25 -9.14
CA GLY A 161 -6.40 -4.97 -8.45
C GLY A 161 -6.93 -5.81 -7.27
N ASP A 162 -7.99 -5.37 -6.60
CA ASP A 162 -8.70 -6.11 -5.55
C ASP A 162 -7.78 -6.69 -4.45
N LEU A 163 -6.81 -5.89 -4.00
CA LEU A 163 -5.78 -6.27 -3.03
C LEU A 163 -4.94 -7.49 -3.48
N ARG A 164 -4.79 -7.75 -4.78
CA ARG A 164 -4.16 -8.97 -5.31
C ARG A 164 -2.79 -9.26 -4.71
N GLY A 165 -1.96 -8.24 -4.49
CA GLY A 165 -0.63 -8.38 -3.93
C GLY A 165 -0.66 -8.92 -2.51
N MET A 166 -1.42 -8.26 -1.63
CA MET A 166 -1.54 -8.66 -0.22
C MET A 166 -2.30 -9.97 -0.05
N ARG A 167 -3.31 -10.24 -0.89
CA ARG A 167 -4.01 -11.53 -0.92
C ARG A 167 -3.07 -12.66 -1.32
N HIS A 168 -2.20 -12.44 -2.31
CA HIS A 168 -1.18 -13.41 -2.68
C HIS A 168 -0.22 -13.69 -1.51
N ILE A 169 0.32 -12.64 -0.88
CA ILE A 169 1.24 -12.74 0.27
C ILE A 169 0.63 -13.60 1.39
N PHE A 170 -0.61 -13.31 1.78
CA PHE A 170 -1.28 -14.04 2.87
C PHE A 170 -1.92 -15.36 2.45
N SER A 171 -1.90 -15.72 1.16
CA SER A 171 -2.26 -17.06 0.69
C SER A 171 -1.09 -18.05 0.82
N ALA A 172 0.15 -17.55 0.83
CA ALA A 172 1.36 -18.37 0.91
C ALA A 172 1.79 -18.61 2.38
N PRO A 173 2.06 -19.86 2.80
CA PRO A 173 2.48 -20.16 4.17
C PRO A 173 3.74 -19.41 4.61
N ARG A 174 4.71 -19.19 3.69
CA ARG A 174 5.97 -18.49 3.97
C ARG A 174 5.73 -17.17 4.71
N TRP A 175 4.86 -16.32 4.19
CA TRP A 175 4.62 -14.99 4.76
C TRP A 175 3.50 -15.01 5.80
N LYS A 176 2.41 -15.74 5.54
CA LYS A 176 1.29 -15.88 6.47
C LYS A 176 1.73 -16.33 7.86
N ASP A 177 2.66 -17.28 7.94
CA ASP A 177 3.07 -17.88 9.22
C ASP A 177 4.25 -17.15 9.87
N SER A 178 4.93 -16.25 9.16
CA SER A 178 6.13 -15.55 9.65
C SER A 178 5.93 -14.06 9.92
N ILE A 179 4.92 -13.40 9.35
CA ILE A 179 4.59 -12.01 9.66
C ILE A 179 3.81 -11.97 10.98
N ALA A 180 4.43 -11.43 12.04
CA ALA A 180 3.77 -11.27 13.34
C ALA A 180 2.90 -10.02 13.40
N TYR A 181 3.34 -8.94 12.76
CA TYR A 181 2.66 -7.65 12.70
C TYR A 181 2.82 -7.08 11.30
N ASN A 182 1.77 -6.47 10.75
CA ASN A 182 1.84 -5.72 9.51
C ASN A 182 1.35 -4.29 9.74
N LEU A 183 2.23 -3.32 9.53
CA LEU A 183 1.90 -1.90 9.53
C LEU A 183 1.76 -1.42 8.09
N VAL A 184 0.53 -1.08 7.70
CA VAL A 184 0.24 -0.54 6.37
C VAL A 184 0.44 0.98 6.40
N LEU A 185 1.33 1.47 5.55
CA LEU A 185 1.58 2.90 5.37
C LEU A 185 0.71 3.37 4.21
N ASP A 186 -0.47 3.89 4.53
CA ASP A 186 -1.47 4.28 3.55
C ASP A 186 -2.34 5.44 4.05
N GLY A 187 -2.91 6.20 3.12
CA GLY A 187 -3.76 7.35 3.39
C GLY A 187 -3.03 8.70 3.45
N ALA A 188 -3.82 9.76 3.44
CA ALA A 188 -3.34 11.15 3.39
C ALA A 188 -3.05 11.78 4.77
N GLY A 189 -3.17 11.02 5.86
CA GLY A 189 -3.10 11.51 7.24
C GLY A 189 -2.15 10.70 8.11
N SER A 190 -1.72 11.28 9.23
CA SER A 190 -0.81 10.67 10.21
C SER A 190 -1.32 10.74 11.65
N ASP A 191 -2.57 11.20 11.82
CA ASP A 191 -3.21 11.44 13.11
C ASP A 191 -3.99 10.23 13.64
N THR A 192 -4.33 9.29 12.77
CA THR A 192 -5.21 8.16 13.08
C THR A 192 -4.56 6.83 12.72
N ILE A 193 -4.69 5.84 13.61
CA ILE A 193 -4.35 4.44 13.32
C ILE A 193 -5.64 3.67 13.10
N VAL A 194 -5.78 3.07 11.92
CA VAL A 194 -6.91 2.21 11.57
C VAL A 194 -6.50 0.75 11.85
N ALA A 195 -7.14 0.13 12.84
CA ALA A 195 -6.89 -1.27 13.22
C ALA A 195 -7.95 -2.24 12.66
N GLU A 196 -9.06 -1.71 12.16
CA GLU A 196 -10.16 -2.48 11.59
C GLU A 196 -10.62 -1.80 10.30
N ALA A 197 -10.86 -2.59 9.25
CA ALA A 197 -11.28 -2.11 7.95
C ALA A 197 -12.64 -2.72 7.56
N LEU A 198 -13.39 -2.00 6.74
CA LEU A 198 -14.63 -2.52 6.16
C LEU A 198 -14.31 -3.61 5.13
N GLY A 199 -14.91 -4.79 5.30
CA GLY A 199 -14.82 -5.85 4.31
C GLY A 199 -15.57 -5.49 3.03
N SER A 200 -15.01 -5.85 1.88
CA SER A 200 -15.65 -5.68 0.57
C SER A 200 -15.89 -7.02 -0.11
N ARG A 201 -17.08 -7.19 -0.70
CA ARG A 201 -17.38 -8.29 -1.61
C ARG A 201 -17.76 -7.71 -2.96
N ARG A 202 -17.04 -8.12 -4.01
CA ARG A 202 -17.24 -7.62 -5.37
C ARG A 202 -17.85 -8.72 -6.22
N PHE A 203 -18.80 -8.32 -7.06
CA PHE A 203 -19.54 -9.22 -7.93
C PHE A 203 -19.50 -8.67 -9.35
N GLU A 204 -19.17 -9.53 -10.31
CA GLU A 204 -19.41 -9.26 -11.72
C GLU A 204 -20.72 -9.93 -12.13
N VAL A 205 -21.65 -9.14 -12.67
CA VAL A 205 -22.95 -9.64 -13.16
C VAL A 205 -23.13 -9.25 -14.61
N ILE A 206 -23.18 -10.24 -15.50
CA ILE A 206 -23.35 -10.04 -16.94
C ILE A 206 -24.77 -10.46 -17.35
N VAL A 207 -25.55 -9.52 -17.87
CA VAL A 207 -26.89 -9.78 -18.44
C VAL A 207 -26.80 -9.76 -19.97
N ARG A 208 -27.18 -10.86 -20.61
CA ARG A 208 -27.16 -11.01 -22.08
C ARG A 208 -28.59 -11.15 -22.61
N GLY A 209 -28.82 -10.68 -23.83
CA GLY A 209 -30.11 -10.78 -24.52
C GLY A 209 -29.92 -10.81 -26.04
N PRO A 210 -30.99 -11.03 -26.79
CA PRO A 210 -30.93 -11.34 -28.22
C PRO A 210 -30.44 -10.18 -29.11
N GLY A 211 -30.41 -8.94 -28.60
CA GLY A 211 -30.23 -7.75 -29.43
C GLY A 211 -31.45 -7.51 -30.34
N GLY A 212 -31.38 -6.52 -31.22
CA GLY A 212 -32.43 -6.28 -32.20
C GLY A 212 -32.57 -4.82 -32.63
N HIS A 213 -33.24 -4.60 -33.76
CA HIS A 213 -33.63 -3.28 -34.22
C HIS A 213 -34.87 -2.82 -33.46
N SER A 214 -34.85 -1.58 -32.97
CA SER A 214 -35.86 -1.06 -32.02
C SER A 214 -37.30 -1.12 -32.51
N TRP A 215 -37.52 -1.10 -33.83
CA TRP A 215 -38.84 -1.18 -34.44
C TRP A 215 -39.29 -2.62 -34.75
N SER A 216 -38.45 -3.44 -35.40
CA SER A 216 -38.85 -4.78 -35.85
C SER A 216 -38.88 -5.80 -34.71
N ASP A 217 -38.05 -5.61 -33.70
CA ASP A 217 -37.90 -6.53 -32.56
C ASP A 217 -38.55 -5.96 -31.30
N PHE A 218 -39.57 -5.11 -31.46
CA PHE A 218 -40.34 -4.56 -30.35
C PHE A 218 -40.93 -5.68 -29.49
N GLY A 219 -40.71 -5.61 -28.17
CA GLY A 219 -41.12 -6.65 -27.21
C GLY A 219 -40.04 -7.70 -26.91
N ALA A 220 -38.91 -7.72 -27.64
CA ALA A 220 -37.77 -8.55 -27.28
C ALA A 220 -37.22 -8.17 -25.90
N PRO A 221 -36.73 -9.14 -25.10
CA PRO A 221 -36.12 -8.86 -23.80
C PRO A 221 -34.94 -7.89 -23.93
N ASN A 222 -34.98 -6.80 -23.17
CA ASN A 222 -33.91 -5.81 -23.13
C ASN A 222 -33.03 -6.02 -21.87
N PRO A 223 -31.76 -6.47 -22.04
CA PRO A 223 -30.82 -6.65 -20.93
C PRO A 223 -30.64 -5.42 -20.05
N ILE A 224 -30.76 -4.22 -20.62
CA ILE A 224 -30.62 -2.96 -19.88
C ILE A 224 -31.75 -2.82 -18.85
N LEU A 225 -32.99 -3.16 -19.21
CA LEU A 225 -34.13 -3.09 -18.29
C LEU A 225 -34.00 -4.12 -17.17
N VAL A 226 -33.49 -5.31 -17.47
CA VAL A 226 -33.24 -6.35 -16.47
C VAL A 226 -32.13 -5.92 -15.52
N LEU A 227 -31.02 -5.41 -16.04
CA LEU A 227 -29.91 -4.89 -15.25
C LEU A 227 -30.33 -3.71 -14.36
N ALA A 228 -31.13 -2.77 -14.87
CA ALA A 228 -31.65 -1.65 -14.09
C ALA A 228 -32.48 -2.11 -12.88
N ARG A 229 -33.32 -3.14 -13.05
CA ARG A 229 -34.09 -3.73 -11.96
C ARG A 229 -33.19 -4.44 -10.95
N ALA A 230 -32.17 -5.17 -11.42
CA ALA A 230 -31.21 -5.83 -10.54
C ALA A 230 -30.43 -4.81 -9.69
N ILE A 231 -29.98 -3.70 -10.29
CA ILE A 231 -29.30 -2.60 -9.58
C ILE A 231 -30.22 -1.99 -8.52
N GLN A 232 -31.48 -1.70 -8.86
CA GLN A 232 -32.45 -1.15 -7.91
C GLN A 232 -32.66 -2.08 -6.71
N ALA A 233 -32.84 -3.38 -6.96
CA ALA A 233 -33.01 -4.37 -5.90
C ALA A 233 -31.74 -4.50 -5.04
N PHE A 234 -30.56 -4.51 -5.65
CA PHE A 234 -29.29 -4.57 -4.95
C PHE A 234 -29.07 -3.35 -4.05
N ALA A 235 -29.33 -2.14 -4.54
CA ALA A 235 -29.18 -0.90 -3.77
C ALA A 235 -30.13 -0.81 -2.57
N GLN A 236 -31.23 -1.57 -2.57
CA GLN A 236 -32.19 -1.66 -1.47
C GLN A 236 -31.88 -2.80 -0.49
N THR A 237 -30.86 -3.62 -0.77
CA THR A 237 -30.49 -4.74 0.08
C THR A 237 -29.88 -4.21 1.39
N PRO A 238 -30.43 -4.57 2.56
CA PRO A 238 -29.83 -4.20 3.85
C PRO A 238 -28.42 -4.79 3.96
N VAL A 239 -27.45 -3.95 4.30
CA VAL A 239 -26.10 -4.40 4.65
C VAL A 239 -26.07 -4.83 6.12
N PRO A 240 -25.29 -5.88 6.49
CA PRO A 240 -25.12 -6.32 7.87
C PRO A 240 -24.62 -5.24 8.82
#